data_AF-X0TCH0-F1
#
_entry.id   AF-X0TCH0-F1
#
_cell.length_a   1.000
_cell.length_b   1.000
_cell.length_c   1.000
_cell.angle_alpha   90.00
_cell.angle_beta   90.00
_cell.angle_gamma   90.00
#
_symmetry.space_group_name_H-M   'P 1'
#
loop_
_entity.id
_entity.type
_entity.pdbx_description
1 polymer ?
#
loop_
_entity_poly.entity_id
_entity_poly.type
_entity_poly.pdbx_seq_one_letter_code
_entity_poly.pdbx_strand_id
1 'polypeptide(L)'
;MAQGLVDKAIVTEKTGLKGVAYIDSRGIADSNKPYSFGWFDQSLRDLAVLTRLQTEMTVKQERTEKLFAPGACPQTAIYCGWYSLKKYIDAFDFVNGAIGYHISSWEAIDLRDPNSSQWCPAMLADGITATLGAVAEPYLLSFPEPRAFFLELFNGRCLVEAYYHTKAFNSWQLVLIGDPLYRPFKKPQASPDDNF
;
A
#
# COMPACT_ATOMS: atom_id res chain seq x y z
N MET A 1 17.48 2.06 8.65
CA MET A 1 16.11 1.96 8.10
C MET A 1 16.06 2.43 6.65
N ALA A 2 16.37 3.70 6.33
CA ALA A 2 16.24 4.24 4.96
C ALA A 2 16.99 3.44 3.87
N GLN A 3 18.27 3.11 4.08
CA GLN A 3 19.04 2.29 3.13
C GLN A 3 18.38 0.93 2.86
N GLY A 4 17.88 0.28 3.91
CA GLY A 4 17.20 -1.02 3.77
C GLY A 4 15.92 -0.97 2.94
N LEU A 5 15.22 0.19 2.88
CA LEU A 5 14.06 0.34 1.99
C LEU A 5 14.50 0.32 0.52
N VAL A 6 15.61 0.99 0.21
CA VAL A 6 16.20 1.00 -1.14
C VAL A 6 16.72 -0.38 -1.51
N ASP A 7 17.41 -1.07 -0.61
CA ASP A 7 17.92 -2.42 -0.86
C ASP A 7 16.78 -3.40 -1.18
N LYS A 8 15.68 -3.36 -0.41
CA LYS A 8 14.47 -4.17 -0.66
C LYS A 8 13.83 -3.84 -2.01
N ALA A 9 13.74 -2.57 -2.37
CA ALA A 9 13.23 -2.13 -3.67
C ALA A 9 14.07 -2.70 -4.82
N ILE A 10 15.40 -2.52 -4.78
CA ILE A 10 16.35 -3.03 -5.79
C ILE A 10 16.28 -4.55 -5.91
N VAL A 11 16.23 -5.28 -4.80
CA VAL A 11 16.10 -6.75 -4.82
C VAL A 11 14.82 -7.16 -5.55
N THR A 12 13.72 -6.47 -5.28
CA THR A 12 12.41 -6.81 -5.86
C THR A 12 12.32 -6.46 -7.33
N GLU A 13 12.86 -5.33 -7.77
CA GLU A 13 12.86 -4.94 -9.18
C GLU A 13 13.59 -5.95 -10.08
N LYS A 14 14.57 -6.67 -9.54
CA LYS A 14 15.28 -7.74 -10.27
C LYS A 14 14.43 -9.00 -10.48
N THR A 15 13.51 -9.30 -9.56
CA THR A 15 12.77 -10.57 -9.54
C THR A 15 11.28 -10.42 -9.82
N GLY A 16 10.77 -9.19 -9.81
CA GLY A 16 9.36 -8.86 -9.72
C GLY A 16 8.82 -9.02 -8.28
N LEU A 17 7.81 -8.23 -7.93
CA LEU A 17 7.09 -8.38 -6.67
C LEU A 17 6.19 -9.62 -6.72
N LYS A 18 6.34 -10.52 -5.75
CA LYS A 18 5.58 -11.77 -5.62
C LYS A 18 5.07 -11.94 -4.21
N GLY A 19 3.89 -12.54 -4.04
CA GLY A 19 3.30 -12.81 -2.74
C GLY A 19 1.77 -12.74 -2.80
N VAL A 20 1.17 -12.40 -1.67
CA VAL A 20 -0.29 -12.31 -1.50
C VAL A 20 -0.69 -10.85 -1.30
N ALA A 21 -1.79 -10.45 -1.93
CA ALA A 21 -2.44 -9.18 -1.70
C ALA A 21 -3.52 -9.34 -0.63
N TYR A 22 -3.42 -8.57 0.45
CA TYR A 22 -4.40 -8.51 1.53
C TYR A 22 -5.09 -7.16 1.51
N ILE A 23 -6.42 -7.17 1.37
CA ILE A 23 -7.21 -5.95 1.27
C ILE A 23 -8.29 -5.97 2.33
N ASP A 24 -8.32 -4.91 3.14
CA ASP A 24 -9.15 -4.81 4.33
C ASP A 24 -10.19 -3.71 4.14
N SER A 25 -11.36 -4.13 3.66
CA SER A 25 -12.54 -3.28 3.51
C SER A 25 -13.51 -3.54 4.65
N ARG A 26 -14.29 -2.55 5.04
CA ARG A 26 -15.18 -2.63 6.21
C ARG A 26 -16.58 -3.11 5.90
N GLY A 27 -16.90 -3.33 4.63
CA GLY A 27 -18.26 -3.71 4.20
C GLY A 27 -19.22 -2.53 4.18
N ILE A 28 -18.70 -1.30 4.06
CA ILE A 28 -19.49 -0.09 3.95
C ILE A 28 -20.11 -0.05 2.56
N ALA A 29 -21.42 0.20 2.51
CA ALA A 29 -22.16 0.29 1.26
C ALA A 29 -21.57 1.36 0.32
N ASP A 30 -21.56 1.06 -0.97
CA ASP A 30 -21.05 1.96 -2.00
C ASP A 30 -21.78 3.32 -1.96
N SER A 31 -21.06 4.38 -2.30
CA SER A 31 -21.58 5.73 -2.36
C SER A 31 -20.95 6.48 -3.53
N ASN A 32 -21.80 7.04 -4.39
CA ASN A 32 -21.37 7.90 -5.49
C ASN A 32 -20.82 9.26 -5.06
N LYS A 33 -20.78 9.56 -3.74
CA LYS A 33 -20.21 10.80 -3.22
C LYS A 33 -18.68 10.64 -3.15
N PRO A 34 -17.89 11.40 -3.94
CA PRO A 34 -16.44 11.30 -3.90
C PRO A 34 -15.92 11.58 -2.49
N TYR A 35 -14.88 10.84 -2.10
CA TYR A 35 -14.23 10.94 -0.79
C TYR A 35 -15.13 10.65 0.42
N SER A 36 -16.27 10.00 0.20
CA SER A 36 -17.08 9.46 1.28
C SER A 36 -16.53 8.13 1.77
N PHE A 37 -17.05 7.64 2.90
CA PHE A 37 -16.66 6.34 3.40
C PHE A 37 -17.03 5.21 2.40
N GLY A 38 -18.24 5.22 1.85
CA GLY A 38 -18.68 4.22 0.87
C GLY A 38 -17.81 4.20 -0.39
N TRP A 39 -17.38 5.38 -0.86
CA TRP A 39 -16.49 5.52 -2.01
C TRP A 39 -15.13 4.86 -1.79
N PHE A 40 -14.50 5.12 -0.64
CA PHE A 40 -13.20 4.50 -0.30
C PHE A 40 -13.31 3.00 -0.04
N ASP A 41 -14.39 2.55 0.63
CA ASP A 41 -14.63 1.11 0.83
C ASP A 41 -14.82 0.38 -0.51
N GLN A 42 -15.55 1.00 -1.44
CA GLN A 42 -15.73 0.47 -2.78
C GLN A 42 -14.40 0.44 -3.54
N SER A 43 -13.58 1.48 -3.44
CA SER A 43 -12.25 1.50 -4.06
C SER A 43 -11.34 0.36 -3.56
N LEU A 44 -11.41 -0.01 -2.27
CA LEU A 44 -10.70 -1.19 -1.74
C LEU A 44 -11.22 -2.48 -2.39
N ARG A 45 -12.55 -2.64 -2.49
CA ARG A 45 -13.14 -3.81 -3.17
C ARG A 45 -12.74 -3.88 -4.64
N ASP A 46 -12.69 -2.74 -5.33
CA ASP A 46 -12.29 -2.67 -6.73
C ASP A 46 -10.78 -2.92 -6.90
N LEU A 47 -9.95 -2.47 -5.95
CA LEU A 47 -8.53 -2.81 -5.92
C LEU A 47 -8.33 -4.33 -5.85
N ALA A 48 -9.15 -5.04 -5.10
CA ALA A 48 -9.08 -6.50 -5.04
C ALA A 48 -9.41 -7.17 -6.38
N VAL A 49 -10.38 -6.63 -7.12
CA VAL A 49 -10.71 -7.08 -8.47
C VAL A 49 -9.56 -6.74 -9.43
N LEU A 50 -9.08 -5.49 -9.38
CA LEU A 50 -8.00 -5.00 -10.24
C LEU A 50 -6.72 -5.82 -10.07
N THR A 51 -6.35 -6.15 -8.83
CA THR A 51 -5.15 -6.95 -8.54
C THR A 51 -5.23 -8.34 -9.17
N ARG A 52 -6.41 -8.98 -9.15
CA ARG A 52 -6.65 -10.28 -9.83
C ARG A 52 -6.57 -10.18 -11.34
N LEU A 53 -6.92 -9.02 -11.91
CA LEU A 53 -6.92 -8.81 -13.36
C LEU A 53 -5.53 -8.44 -13.89
N GLN A 54 -4.71 -7.76 -13.09
CA GLN A 54 -3.42 -7.21 -13.52
C GLN A 54 -2.21 -8.04 -13.07
N THR A 55 -2.41 -8.99 -12.15
CA THR A 55 -1.32 -9.79 -11.58
C THR A 55 -1.74 -11.24 -11.38
N GLU A 56 -0.76 -12.11 -11.17
CA GLU A 56 -0.98 -13.52 -10.78
C GLU A 56 -1.07 -13.70 -9.26
N MET A 57 -1.11 -12.62 -8.48
CA MET A 57 -1.12 -12.70 -7.02
C MET A 57 -2.44 -13.27 -6.50
N THR A 58 -2.33 -14.09 -5.45
CA THR A 58 -3.50 -14.46 -4.65
C THR A 58 -4.03 -13.21 -3.93
N VAL A 59 -5.35 -13.00 -3.95
CA VAL A 59 -5.99 -11.86 -3.28
C VAL A 59 -6.94 -12.35 -2.19
N LYS A 60 -6.62 -12.02 -0.94
CA LYS A 60 -7.43 -12.26 0.25
C LYS A 60 -8.05 -10.95 0.73
N GLN A 61 -9.29 -11.03 1.18
CA GLN A 61 -10.04 -9.85 1.60
C GLN A 61 -10.65 -10.06 2.98
N GLU A 62 -10.55 -9.03 3.81
CA GLU A 62 -11.46 -8.82 4.94
C GLU A 62 -12.51 -7.81 4.47
N ARG A 63 -13.79 -8.12 4.70
CA ARG A 63 -14.93 -7.38 4.12
C ARG A 63 -15.92 -6.93 5.19
N THR A 64 -15.50 -6.98 6.44
CA THR A 64 -16.29 -6.64 7.62
C THR A 64 -15.54 -5.61 8.44
N GLU A 65 -16.14 -5.12 9.50
CA GLU A 65 -15.48 -4.16 10.40
C GLU A 65 -14.30 -4.75 11.20
N LYS A 66 -14.03 -6.05 11.04
CA LYS A 66 -12.87 -6.70 11.62
C LYS A 66 -11.62 -6.33 10.84
N LEU A 67 -10.47 -6.47 11.51
CA LEU A 67 -9.16 -6.44 10.85
C LEU A 67 -8.69 -7.88 10.65
N PHE A 68 -7.71 -8.07 9.78
CA PHE A 68 -6.94 -9.31 9.77
C PHE A 68 -6.38 -9.63 11.16
N ALA A 69 -6.48 -10.90 11.57
CA ALA A 69 -5.98 -11.35 12.86
C ALA A 69 -4.44 -11.40 12.89
N PRO A 70 -3.80 -11.37 14.07
CA PRO A 70 -2.35 -11.51 14.18
C PRO A 70 -1.82 -12.75 13.45
N GLY A 71 -0.74 -12.59 12.67
CA GLY A 71 -0.13 -13.62 11.83
C GLY A 71 -0.99 -14.17 10.68
N ALA A 72 -2.16 -13.59 10.39
CA ALA A 72 -3.08 -14.13 9.38
C ALA A 72 -2.65 -13.85 7.93
N CYS A 73 -1.67 -12.97 7.73
CA CYS A 73 -1.25 -12.45 6.44
C CYS A 73 0.22 -12.79 6.11
N PRO A 74 0.59 -14.08 5.95
CA PRO A 74 1.92 -14.44 5.54
C PRO A 74 2.19 -14.03 4.08
N GLN A 75 3.47 -13.77 3.77
CA GLN A 75 3.96 -13.43 2.43
C GLN A 75 3.22 -12.24 1.79
N THR A 76 2.98 -11.19 2.60
CA THR A 76 2.26 -10.00 2.17
C THR A 76 3.09 -9.17 1.20
N ALA A 77 2.62 -9.07 -0.05
CA ALA A 77 3.20 -8.24 -1.09
C ALA A 77 2.45 -6.92 -1.28
N ILE A 78 1.12 -6.95 -1.17
CA ILE A 78 0.26 -5.78 -1.23
C ILE A 78 -0.59 -5.74 0.02
N TYR A 79 -0.67 -4.57 0.66
CA TYR A 79 -1.63 -4.29 1.71
C TYR A 79 -2.38 -2.98 1.45
N CYS A 80 -3.70 -2.96 1.62
CA CYS A 80 -4.44 -1.71 1.71
C CYS A 80 -5.68 -1.91 2.59
N GLY A 81 -5.90 -1.02 3.56
CA GLY A 81 -6.95 -1.24 4.56
C GLY A 81 -7.37 -0.02 5.36
N TRP A 82 -8.41 -0.20 6.17
CA TRP A 82 -8.93 0.78 7.14
C TRP A 82 -9.95 0.12 8.09
N TYR A 83 -10.26 0.57 9.31
CA TYR A 83 -9.80 1.66 10.17
C TYR A 83 -9.40 1.02 11.50
N SER A 84 -8.32 1.47 12.11
CA SER A 84 -7.94 1.11 13.48
C SER A 84 -6.95 2.14 14.00
N LEU A 85 -7.46 3.31 14.39
CA LEU A 85 -6.63 4.48 14.64
C LEU A 85 -5.51 4.20 15.66
N LYS A 86 -4.26 4.41 15.22
CA LYS A 86 -3.02 4.20 15.98
C LYS A 86 -2.92 2.82 16.62
N LYS A 87 -3.60 1.82 16.05
CA LYS A 87 -3.68 0.47 16.58
C LYS A 87 -3.40 -0.52 15.46
N TYR A 88 -2.13 -0.56 15.08
CA TYR A 88 -1.56 -1.58 14.23
C TYR A 88 -1.81 -2.98 14.82
N ILE A 89 -2.12 -3.92 13.94
CA ILE A 89 -2.21 -5.35 14.26
C ILE A 89 -1.12 -6.04 13.48
N ASP A 90 -0.25 -6.78 14.18
CA ASP A 90 0.81 -7.60 13.60
C ASP A 90 0.24 -8.82 12.87
N ALA A 91 -0.46 -8.55 11.77
CA ALA A 91 -1.08 -9.55 10.93
C ALA A 91 -0.14 -10.01 9.81
N PHE A 92 0.88 -9.22 9.45
CA PHE A 92 1.53 -9.30 8.14
C PHE A 92 3.01 -9.71 8.22
N ASP A 93 3.36 -10.79 7.51
CA ASP A 93 4.76 -11.06 7.18
C ASP A 93 5.07 -10.44 5.81
N PHE A 94 5.65 -9.23 5.80
CA PHE A 94 5.95 -8.52 4.57
C PHE A 94 7.13 -9.13 3.80
N VAL A 95 6.95 -9.35 2.49
CA VAL A 95 8.06 -9.72 1.60
C VAL A 95 8.92 -8.50 1.25
N ASN A 96 10.13 -8.74 0.75
CA ASN A 96 10.89 -7.68 0.09
C ASN A 96 10.08 -7.09 -1.07
N GLY A 97 10.02 -5.76 -1.14
CA GLY A 97 9.22 -5.02 -2.10
C GLY A 97 7.77 -4.80 -1.70
N ALA A 98 7.33 -5.32 -0.56
CA ALA A 98 5.95 -5.14 -0.14
C ALA A 98 5.56 -3.66 -0.08
N ILE A 99 4.37 -3.35 -0.59
CA ILE A 99 3.84 -1.99 -0.68
C ILE A 99 2.41 -1.95 -0.15
N GLY A 100 2.11 -0.92 0.64
CA GLY A 100 0.78 -0.78 1.18
C GLY A 100 0.62 0.36 2.16
N TYR A 101 -0.62 0.69 2.49
CA TYR A 101 -0.92 1.73 3.46
C TYR A 101 -2.26 1.48 4.17
N HIS A 102 -2.42 2.12 5.32
CA HIS A 102 -3.65 2.07 6.12
C HIS A 102 -4.32 3.45 6.14
N ILE A 103 -5.60 3.53 5.79
CA ILE A 103 -6.35 4.78 5.74
C ILE A 103 -6.85 5.10 7.15
N SER A 104 -6.06 5.90 7.87
CA SER A 104 -6.39 6.42 9.19
C SER A 104 -5.58 7.69 9.48
N SER A 105 -6.11 8.54 10.34
CA SER A 105 -5.49 9.81 10.72
C SER A 105 -4.25 9.59 11.60
N TRP A 106 -3.28 10.51 11.56
CA TRP A 106 -2.10 10.51 12.45
C TRP A 106 -1.24 9.24 12.44
N GLU A 107 -1.27 8.43 11.39
CA GLU A 107 -0.52 7.16 11.34
C GLU A 107 0.98 7.32 11.07
N ALA A 108 1.47 8.54 10.83
CA ALA A 108 2.86 8.85 10.55
C ALA A 108 3.42 10.00 11.41
N ILE A 109 2.81 10.31 12.56
CA ILE A 109 3.30 11.39 13.43
C ILE A 109 4.53 10.95 14.24
N ASP A 110 4.56 9.68 14.67
CA ASP A 110 5.59 9.15 15.57
C ASP A 110 6.50 8.15 14.82
N LEU A 111 6.83 8.46 13.56
CA LEU A 111 7.68 7.59 12.71
C LEU A 111 9.05 7.22 13.31
N ARG A 112 9.53 8.03 14.26
CA ARG A 112 10.84 7.83 14.91
C ARG A 112 10.72 7.14 16.27
N ASP A 113 9.51 6.89 16.77
CA ASP A 113 9.31 6.15 18.01
C ASP A 113 9.26 4.65 17.71
N PRO A 114 10.25 3.86 18.18
CA PRO A 114 10.28 2.42 17.94
C PRO A 114 9.17 1.65 18.67
N ASN A 115 8.48 2.28 19.63
CA ASN A 115 7.37 1.66 20.38
C ASN A 115 5.99 2.12 19.89
N SER A 116 5.94 2.90 18.80
CA SER A 116 4.68 3.42 18.27
C SER A 116 3.80 2.30 17.73
N SER A 117 2.54 2.30 18.14
CA SER A 117 1.49 1.42 17.61
C SER A 117 0.80 1.98 16.37
N GLN A 118 1.29 3.09 15.82
CA GLN A 118 0.80 3.64 14.55
C GLN A 118 1.15 2.73 13.38
N TRP A 119 0.29 2.71 12.37
CA TRP A 119 0.44 1.81 11.24
C TRP A 119 1.73 2.04 10.46
N CYS A 120 2.15 3.28 10.20
CA CYS A 120 3.39 3.51 9.43
C CYS A 120 4.66 3.05 10.17
N PRO A 121 4.97 3.50 11.41
CA PRO A 121 6.17 3.03 12.11
C PRO A 121 6.15 1.53 12.36
N ALA A 122 5.00 0.94 12.73
CA ALA A 122 4.90 -0.49 12.97
C ALA A 122 5.11 -1.30 11.68
N MET A 123 4.42 -0.97 10.58
CA MET A 123 4.63 -1.67 9.30
C MET A 123 6.08 -1.54 8.79
N LEU A 124 6.75 -0.40 9.04
CA LEU A 124 8.17 -0.22 8.70
C LEU A 124 9.07 -1.11 9.56
N ALA A 125 8.77 -1.27 10.85
CA ALA A 125 9.47 -2.20 11.74
C ALA A 125 9.25 -3.66 11.30
N ASP A 126 8.04 -4.01 10.87
CA ASP A 126 7.66 -5.34 10.38
C ASP A 126 8.10 -5.60 8.94
N GLY A 127 8.77 -4.62 8.33
CA GLY A 127 9.57 -4.83 7.14
C GLY A 127 8.89 -4.52 5.83
N ILE A 128 7.79 -3.76 5.81
CA ILE A 128 7.26 -3.21 4.56
C ILE A 128 8.33 -2.38 3.83
N THR A 129 8.30 -2.39 2.49
CA THR A 129 9.28 -1.66 1.66
C THR A 129 8.82 -0.25 1.32
N ALA A 130 7.51 -0.07 1.12
CA ALA A 130 6.92 1.24 0.86
C ALA A 130 5.57 1.39 1.55
N THR A 131 5.34 2.55 2.15
CA THR A 131 4.06 2.93 2.77
C THR A 131 3.82 4.43 2.67
N LEU A 132 2.62 4.87 3.02
CA LEU A 132 2.27 6.28 3.17
C LEU A 132 1.31 6.44 4.33
N GLY A 133 1.28 7.62 4.93
CA GLY A 133 0.38 7.88 6.04
C GLY A 133 0.26 9.34 6.39
N ALA A 134 -0.70 9.64 7.26
CA ALA A 134 -1.02 10.99 7.66
C ALA A 134 -0.15 11.50 8.80
N VAL A 135 0.44 12.67 8.62
CA VAL A 135 1.23 13.39 9.65
C VAL A 135 0.38 14.34 10.49
N ALA A 136 -0.93 14.39 10.25
CA ALA A 136 -1.93 15.10 11.03
C ALA A 136 -3.34 14.55 10.65
N GLU A 137 -4.42 15.31 10.84
CA GLU A 137 -5.79 14.92 10.45
C GLU A 137 -6.04 15.17 8.94
N PRO A 138 -6.02 14.12 8.11
CA PRO A 138 -5.92 14.25 6.65
C PRO A 138 -7.26 14.55 5.96
N TYR A 139 -8.40 14.21 6.57
CA TYR A 139 -9.64 13.87 5.86
C TYR A 139 -9.44 12.79 4.76
N LEU A 140 -10.51 12.10 4.35
CA LEU A 140 -10.39 11.08 3.29
C LEU A 140 -9.89 11.64 1.96
N LEU A 141 -10.21 12.90 1.65
CA LEU A 141 -9.88 13.48 0.35
C LEU A 141 -8.39 13.73 0.10
N SER A 142 -7.54 13.65 1.14
CA SER A 142 -6.10 13.76 0.93
C SER A 142 -5.44 12.41 0.62
N PHE A 143 -6.06 11.29 0.99
CA PHE A 143 -5.56 9.95 0.66
C PHE A 143 -5.65 9.69 -0.84
N PRO A 144 -4.60 9.08 -1.43
CA PRO A 144 -4.75 8.38 -2.70
C PRO A 144 -5.94 7.43 -2.63
N GLU A 145 -6.80 7.47 -3.64
CA GLU A 145 -7.85 6.47 -3.80
C GLU A 145 -7.19 5.10 -4.05
N PRO A 146 -7.49 4.04 -3.27
CA PRO A 146 -6.81 2.75 -3.35
C PRO A 146 -6.67 2.19 -4.76
N ARG A 147 -7.77 2.00 -5.47
CA ARG A 147 -7.74 1.48 -6.83
C ARG A 147 -6.90 2.35 -7.76
N ALA A 148 -7.02 3.68 -7.69
CA ALA A 148 -6.26 4.58 -8.55
C ALA A 148 -4.75 4.50 -8.28
N PHE A 149 -4.33 4.51 -7.02
CA PHE A 149 -2.91 4.45 -6.63
C PHE A 149 -2.24 3.17 -7.15
N PHE A 150 -2.85 2.01 -6.89
CA PHE A 150 -2.27 0.75 -7.32
C PHE A 150 -2.41 0.52 -8.82
N LEU A 151 -3.42 1.09 -9.50
CA LEU A 151 -3.51 1.06 -10.96
C LEU A 151 -2.28 1.70 -11.60
N GLU A 152 -1.82 2.85 -11.08
CA GLU A 152 -0.61 3.50 -11.58
C GLU A 152 0.64 2.62 -11.40
N LEU A 153 0.75 1.93 -10.27
CA LEU A 153 1.83 0.97 -10.02
C LEU A 153 1.76 -0.23 -10.96
N PHE A 154 0.58 -0.82 -11.17
CA PHE A 154 0.38 -1.93 -12.11
C PHE A 154 0.69 -1.54 -13.56
N ASN A 155 0.47 -0.27 -13.91
CA ASN A 155 0.89 0.30 -15.20
C ASN A 155 2.42 0.53 -15.30
N GLY A 156 3.18 0.15 -14.27
CA GLY A 156 4.64 0.19 -14.24
C GLY A 156 5.22 1.54 -13.85
N ARG A 157 4.40 2.49 -13.37
CA ARG A 157 4.90 3.76 -12.80
C ARG A 157 5.71 3.52 -11.54
N CYS A 158 6.62 4.44 -11.22
CA CYS A 158 7.32 4.38 -9.94
C CYS A 158 6.46 4.92 -8.80
N LEU A 159 6.91 4.64 -7.57
CA LEU A 159 6.21 4.97 -6.34
C LEU A 159 5.82 6.46 -6.26
N VAL A 160 6.74 7.36 -6.59
CA VAL A 160 6.49 8.81 -6.52
C VAL A 160 5.53 9.28 -7.61
N GLU A 161 5.61 8.71 -8.82
CA GLU A 161 4.67 9.01 -9.91
C GLU A 161 3.25 8.59 -9.53
N ALA A 162 3.08 7.36 -9.05
CA ALA A 162 1.78 6.84 -8.60
C ALA A 162 1.19 7.69 -7.47
N TYR A 163 2.03 8.10 -6.50
CA TYR A 163 1.61 8.94 -5.39
C TYR A 163 1.11 10.32 -5.84
N TYR A 164 1.91 11.06 -6.62
CA TYR A 164 1.53 12.42 -7.02
C TYR A 164 0.43 12.47 -8.08
N HIS A 165 0.24 11.41 -8.86
CA HIS A 165 -0.89 11.29 -9.79
C HIS A 165 -2.24 11.12 -9.09
N THR A 166 -2.24 10.55 -7.88
CA THR A 166 -3.47 10.11 -7.22
C THR A 166 -3.76 10.87 -5.94
N LYS A 167 -2.87 11.77 -5.54
CA LYS A 167 -3.02 12.66 -4.38
C LYS A 167 -3.58 14.01 -4.80
N ALA A 168 -4.62 14.47 -4.11
CA ALA A 168 -5.26 15.76 -4.39
C ALA A 168 -4.42 16.99 -3.98
N PHE A 169 -3.48 16.84 -3.02
CA PHE A 169 -2.73 17.95 -2.44
C PHE A 169 -1.24 17.69 -2.36
N ASN A 170 -0.43 18.72 -2.60
CA ASN A 170 1.00 18.68 -2.33
C ASN A 170 1.28 19.13 -0.89
N SER A 171 2.17 18.41 -0.20
CA SER A 171 2.63 18.75 1.15
C SER A 171 1.56 18.87 2.26
N TRP A 172 0.37 18.27 2.07
CA TRP A 172 -0.71 18.25 3.05
C TRP A 172 -1.57 16.97 2.91
N GLN A 173 -1.95 16.25 3.96
CA GLN A 173 -1.22 15.98 5.21
C GLN A 173 -0.57 14.59 5.20
N LEU A 174 -0.18 14.11 4.02
CA LEU A 174 0.42 12.80 3.86
C LEU A 174 1.91 12.87 3.55
N VAL A 175 2.63 11.88 4.06
CA VAL A 175 4.01 11.57 3.71
C VAL A 175 4.07 10.22 3.00
N LEU A 176 4.89 10.13 1.96
CA LEU A 176 5.26 8.90 1.28
C LEU A 176 6.61 8.41 1.82
N ILE A 177 6.73 7.11 2.10
CA ILE A 177 7.93 6.50 2.67
C ILE A 177 8.32 5.30 1.82
N GLY A 178 9.54 5.32 1.29
CA GLY A 178 10.08 4.30 0.40
C GLY A 178 11.08 4.89 -0.58
N ASP A 179 11.64 4.06 -1.45
CA ASP A 179 12.41 4.56 -2.60
C ASP A 179 11.43 5.20 -3.61
N PRO A 180 11.54 6.51 -3.89
CA PRO A 180 10.63 7.19 -4.82
C PRO A 180 10.67 6.61 -6.24
N LEU A 181 11.78 5.99 -6.64
CA LEU A 181 11.95 5.40 -7.97
C LEU A 181 11.51 3.94 -8.06
N TYR A 182 11.08 3.32 -6.95
CA TYR A 182 10.67 1.93 -6.91
C TYR A 182 9.51 1.62 -7.87
N ARG A 183 9.69 0.61 -8.74
CA ARG A 183 8.72 0.11 -9.72
C ARG A 183 8.41 -1.38 -9.50
N PRO A 184 7.49 -1.73 -8.58
CA PRO A 184 7.19 -3.13 -8.21
C PRO A 184 6.73 -4.02 -9.37
N PHE A 185 6.10 -3.42 -10.39
CA PHE A 185 5.46 -4.13 -11.51
C PHE A 185 6.02 -3.72 -12.87
N LYS A 186 7.23 -3.13 -12.92
CA LYS A 186 7.89 -2.86 -14.21
C LYS A 186 8.16 -4.19 -14.91
N LYS A 187 7.67 -4.34 -16.13
CA LYS A 187 8.03 -5.48 -16.97
C LYS A 187 9.53 -5.43 -17.26
N PRO A 188 10.25 -6.57 -17.14
CA PRO A 188 11.62 -6.65 -17.62
C PRO A 188 11.66 -6.18 -19.08
N GLN A 189 12.57 -5.27 -19.41
CA GLN A 189 12.83 -5.00 -20.83
C GLN A 189 13.37 -6.28 -21.45
N ALA A 190 12.81 -6.69 -22.59
CA ALA A 190 13.40 -7.78 -23.37
C ALA A 190 14.86 -7.42 -23.67
N SER A 191 15.78 -8.33 -23.35
CA SER A 191 17.18 -8.19 -23.74
C SER A 191 17.25 -8.11 -25.27
N PRO A 192 18.03 -7.17 -25.85
CA PRO A 192 18.20 -7.05 -27.31
C PRO A 192 18.81 -8.28 -28.01
N ASP A 193 19.23 -9.31 -27.27
CA ASP A 193 20.16 -10.34 -27.76
C ASP A 193 19.51 -11.66 -28.25
N ASP A 194 18.18 -11.77 -28.32
CA ASP A 194 17.50 -12.99 -28.80
C ASP A 194 17.21 -13.01 -30.32
N ASN A 195 17.93 -12.21 -31.12
CA ASN A 195 17.83 -12.23 -32.58
C ASN A 195 19.23 -12.26 -33.24
N PHE A 196 19.94 -13.39 -33.14
CA PHE A 196 20.94 -13.82 -34.13
C PHE A 196 21.02 -15.34 -34.21
#